data_AF-A0A7V1I3T8-F1
#
_entry.id   AF-A0A7V1I3T8-F1
#
_cell.length_a   1.000
_cell.length_b   1.000
_cell.length_c   1.000
_cell.angle_alpha   90.00
_cell.angle_beta   90.00
_cell.angle_gamma   90.00
#
_symmetry.space_group_name_H-M   'P 1'
#
loop_
_entity.id
_entity.type
_entity.pdbx_description
1 polymer ?
#
loop_
_entity_poly.entity_id
_entity_poly.type
_entity_poly.pdbx_seq_one_letter_code
_entity_poly.pdbx_strand_id
1 'polypeptide(L)'
;MLMKRLIVLFILLFLIGCGYTIVKDKGTETGGSTYSRIKGELIIEYNKPYEQVWEATNKALKDLSIEVEESERDQLTGRITAYLVSGSKVVIDLKNKPSNITNVKIKIGRLGDKD
;
A
#
# COMPACT_ATOMS: atom_id res chain seq x y z
N MET A 1 -3.18 19.41 10.55
CA MET A 1 -3.64 18.00 10.49
C MET A 1 -3.26 17.26 9.20
N LEU A 2 -3.10 17.92 8.05
CA LEU A 2 -2.61 17.29 6.80
C LEU A 2 -1.13 16.88 6.88
N MET A 3 -0.28 17.72 7.48
CA MET A 3 1.16 17.44 7.66
C MET A 3 1.42 16.20 8.52
N LYS A 4 0.59 15.93 9.54
CA LYS A 4 0.76 14.77 10.44
C LYS A 4 0.47 13.43 9.74
N ARG A 5 -0.48 13.43 8.79
CA ARG A 5 -0.76 12.30 7.89
C ARG A 5 0.37 12.09 6.87
N LEU A 6 0.94 13.19 6.37
CA LEU A 6 2.09 13.16 5.48
C LEU A 6 3.32 12.59 6.18
N ILE A 7 3.54 12.92 7.46
CA ILE A 7 4.68 12.47 8.27
C ILE A 7 4.61 10.96 8.53
N VAL A 8 3.44 10.40 8.87
CA VAL A 8 3.29 8.95 9.06
C VAL A 8 3.52 8.19 7.74
N LEU A 9 3.02 8.73 6.63
CA LEU A 9 3.26 8.19 5.28
C LEU A 9 4.74 8.28 4.86
N PHE A 10 5.42 9.37 5.24
CA PHE A 10 6.82 9.62 4.90
C PHE A 10 7.78 8.76 5.73
N ILE A 11 7.47 8.55 7.02
CA ILE A 11 8.23 7.66 7.90
C ILE A 11 8.10 6.21 7.44
N LEU A 12 6.90 5.79 7.01
CA LEU A 12 6.68 4.47 6.44
C LEU A 12 7.46 4.27 5.13
N LEU A 13 7.66 5.34 4.34
CA LEU A 13 8.51 5.34 3.14
C LEU A 13 9.99 5.15 3.47
N PHE A 14 10.47 5.74 4.57
CA PHE A 14 11.89 5.79 4.92
C PHE A 14 12.42 4.46 5.48
N LEU A 15 11.55 3.66 6.11
CA LEU A 15 11.91 2.36 6.68
C LEU A 15 12.14 1.26 5.63
N ILE A 16 11.75 1.47 4.35
CA ILE A 16 11.83 0.45 3.29
C ILE A 16 12.81 0.79 2.16
N GLY A 17 13.47 1.96 2.18
CA GLY A 17 14.48 2.28 1.16
C GLY A 17 14.91 3.73 1.15
N CYS A 18 16.11 3.99 1.67
CA CYS A 18 16.85 5.19 1.31
C CYS A 18 17.31 5.02 -0.14
N GLY A 19 16.54 5.54 -1.10
CA GLY A 19 17.01 5.75 -2.46
C GLY A 19 16.10 5.25 -3.56
N TYR A 20 14.87 5.77 -3.68
CA TYR A 20 14.22 5.91 -5.00
C TYR A 20 13.35 7.16 -5.00
N THR A 21 13.99 8.30 -5.28
CA THR A 21 13.32 9.49 -5.77
C THR A 21 13.04 9.28 -7.26
N ILE A 22 11.80 9.06 -7.67
CA ILE A 22 11.34 9.50 -9.00
C ILE A 22 9.84 9.78 -8.92
N VAL A 23 9.54 11.07 -8.91
CA VAL A 23 8.24 11.60 -9.32
C VAL A 23 8.11 11.32 -10.82
N LYS A 24 7.06 10.62 -11.24
CA LYS A 24 6.63 10.64 -12.64
C LYS A 24 5.17 11.04 -12.68
N ASP A 25 4.96 12.32 -12.95
CA ASP A 25 3.76 12.79 -13.61
C ASP A 25 3.61 12.10 -14.97
N LYS A 26 2.35 11.95 -15.38
CA LYS A 26 1.85 11.14 -16.50
C LYS A 26 2.78 11.07 -17.72
N GLY A 27 3.10 9.84 -18.11
CA GLY A 27 3.48 9.50 -19.48
C GLY A 27 4.97 9.32 -19.73
N THR A 28 5.53 8.17 -19.33
CA THR A 28 6.49 7.45 -20.17
C THR A 28 6.76 6.07 -19.59
N GLU A 29 6.43 5.07 -20.40
CA GLU A 29 6.85 3.69 -20.31
C GLU A 29 8.36 3.63 -20.06
N THR A 30 8.76 2.97 -18.97
CA THR A 30 10.03 2.26 -18.75
C THR A 30 10.16 2.05 -17.24
N GLY A 31 10.00 0.79 -16.83
CA GLY A 31 10.29 0.22 -15.51
C GLY A 31 10.45 1.19 -14.34
N GLY A 32 9.34 1.59 -13.74
CA GLY A 32 9.32 2.41 -12.52
C GLY A 32 7.92 2.39 -11.92
N SER A 33 7.83 2.03 -10.65
CA SER A 33 6.59 1.83 -9.89
C SER A 33 5.53 2.90 -10.19
N THR A 34 4.44 2.50 -10.84
CA THR A 34 3.37 3.41 -11.26
C THR A 34 2.54 3.85 -10.06
N TYR A 35 2.80 5.03 -9.51
CA TYR A 35 1.94 5.66 -8.51
C TYR A 35 0.78 6.41 -9.19
N SER A 36 -0.32 5.71 -9.49
CA SER A 36 -1.53 6.39 -9.99
C SER A 36 -2.40 6.81 -8.80
N ARG A 37 -2.44 8.10 -8.48
CA ARG A 37 -3.40 8.67 -7.53
C ARG A 37 -4.74 8.90 -8.22
N ILE A 38 -5.65 7.94 -8.04
CA ILE A 38 -7.06 8.09 -8.42
C ILE A 38 -7.81 8.20 -7.08
N LYS A 39 -8.44 9.36 -6.83
CA LYS A 39 -9.23 9.72 -5.62
C LYS A 39 -9.25 8.67 -4.48
N GLY A 40 -8.46 8.89 -3.44
CA GLY A 40 -8.49 8.07 -2.20
C GLY A 40 -7.80 6.69 -2.30
N GLU A 41 -7.34 6.29 -3.49
CA GLU A 41 -6.62 5.04 -3.71
C GLU A 41 -5.14 5.31 -4.05
N LEU A 42 -4.25 4.61 -3.35
CA LEU A 42 -2.81 4.56 -3.65
C LEU A 42 -2.50 3.22 -4.32
N ILE A 43 -2.00 3.27 -5.54
CA ILE A 43 -1.57 2.06 -6.26
C ILE A 43 -0.05 2.11 -6.38
N ILE A 44 0.61 0.99 -6.07
CA ILE A 44 2.06 0.83 -6.11
C ILE A 44 2.36 -0.48 -6.83
N GLU A 45 3.41 -0.50 -7.64
CA GLU A 45 3.92 -1.72 -8.26
C GLU A 45 5.33 -2.00 -7.74
N TYR A 46 5.51 -3.16 -7.11
CA TYR A 46 6.80 -3.62 -6.63
C TYR A 46 7.35 -4.66 -7.60
N ASN A 47 8.58 -4.48 -8.06
CA ASN A 47 9.32 -5.49 -8.83
C ASN A 47 9.89 -6.57 -7.88
N LYS A 48 9.00 -7.18 -7.08
CA LYS A 48 9.30 -8.21 -6.08
C LYS A 48 8.21 -9.28 -6.09
N PRO A 49 8.57 -10.55 -5.80
CA PRO A 49 7.62 -11.64 -5.77
C PRO A 49 6.54 -11.44 -4.71
N TYR A 50 5.32 -11.89 -5.01
CA TYR A 50 4.13 -11.71 -4.18
C TYR A 50 4.33 -12.13 -2.73
N GLU A 51 4.99 -13.27 -2.50
CA GLU A 51 5.29 -13.76 -1.15
C GLU A 51 6.05 -12.73 -0.32
N GLN A 52 7.10 -12.15 -0.90
CA GLN A 52 7.96 -11.21 -0.20
C GLN A 52 7.21 -9.92 0.13
N VAL A 53 6.34 -9.46 -0.78
CA VAL A 53 5.54 -8.25 -0.57
C VAL A 53 4.44 -8.51 0.47
N TRP A 54 3.84 -9.71 0.46
CA TRP A 54 2.87 -10.12 1.48
C TRP A 54 3.46 -10.12 2.89
N GLU A 55 4.60 -10.78 3.06
CA GLU A 55 5.31 -10.83 4.35
C GLU A 55 5.74 -9.44 4.82
N ALA A 56 6.28 -8.62 3.90
CA ALA A 56 6.65 -7.24 4.21
C ALA A 56 5.45 -6.38 4.62
N THR A 57 4.29 -6.59 3.99
CA THR A 57 3.05 -5.86 4.33
C THR A 57 2.57 -6.24 5.73
N ASN A 58 2.50 -7.53 6.05
CA ASN A 58 2.11 -8.00 7.38
C ASN A 58 3.08 -7.52 8.48
N LYS A 59 4.39 -7.55 8.18
CA LYS A 59 5.40 -7.00 9.08
C LYS A 59 5.17 -5.50 9.33
N ALA A 60 4.94 -4.72 8.27
CA ALA A 60 4.68 -3.29 8.41
C ALA A 60 3.42 -3.00 9.25
N LEU A 61 2.34 -3.77 9.06
CA LEU A 61 1.12 -3.64 9.88
C LEU A 61 1.40 -3.92 11.35
N LYS A 62 2.17 -4.96 11.65
CA LYS A 62 2.59 -5.30 13.01
C LYS A 62 3.48 -4.22 13.63
N ASP A 63 4.49 -3.76 12.90
CA ASP A 63 5.43 -2.73 13.37
C ASP A 63 4.72 -1.40 13.64
N LEU A 64 3.66 -1.09 12.89
CA LEU A 64 2.80 0.07 13.10
C LEU A 64 1.70 -0.13 14.15
N SER A 65 1.61 -1.32 14.76
CA SER A 65 0.53 -1.69 15.69
C SER A 65 -0.87 -1.41 15.12
N ILE A 66 -1.05 -1.67 13.82
CA ILE A 66 -2.33 -1.56 13.14
C ILE A 66 -3.09 -2.86 13.36
N GLU A 67 -4.33 -2.76 13.85
CA GLU A 67 -5.19 -3.92 14.06
C GLU A 67 -5.75 -4.41 12.72
N VAL A 68 -5.47 -5.68 12.41
CA VAL A 68 -6.01 -6.38 11.24
C VAL A 68 -7.32 -7.03 11.64
N GLU A 69 -8.41 -6.63 10.99
CA GLU A 69 -9.74 -7.23 11.18
C GLU A 69 -9.84 -8.53 10.36
N GLU A 70 -9.40 -8.48 9.11
CA GLU A 70 -9.57 -9.57 8.17
C GLU A 70 -8.34 -9.65 7.25
N SER A 71 -7.88 -10.87 7.00
CA SER A 71 -6.77 -11.15 6.09
C SER A 71 -7.13 -12.36 5.24
N GLU A 72 -7.36 -12.11 3.97
CA GLU A 72 -7.63 -13.15 2.97
C GLU A 72 -6.44 -13.24 2.04
N ARG A 73 -6.00 -14.47 1.78
CA ARG A 73 -4.87 -14.73 0.90
C ARG A 73 -5.15 -15.91 0.00
N ASP A 74 -4.90 -15.70 -1.28
CA ASP A 74 -4.84 -16.71 -2.32
C ASP A 74 -3.48 -16.65 -3.05
N GLN A 75 -3.23 -17.57 -3.99
CA GLN A 75 -2.00 -17.66 -4.76
C GLN A 75 -1.75 -16.45 -5.67
N LEU A 76 -2.84 -15.83 -6.16
CA LEU A 76 -2.77 -14.71 -7.12
C LEU A 76 -3.15 -13.36 -6.51
N THR A 77 -3.96 -13.36 -5.46
CA THR A 77 -4.49 -12.15 -4.83
C THR A 77 -4.51 -12.27 -3.33
N GLY A 78 -4.38 -11.14 -2.65
CA GLY A 78 -4.54 -11.05 -1.21
C GLY A 78 -5.24 -9.76 -0.85
N ARG A 79 -5.99 -9.78 0.23
CA ARG A 79 -6.71 -8.63 0.77
C ARG A 79 -6.51 -8.57 2.27
N ILE A 80 -6.14 -7.40 2.77
CA ILE A 80 -6.04 -7.13 4.19
C ILE A 80 -6.95 -5.95 4.51
N THR A 81 -7.88 -6.18 5.43
CA THR A 81 -8.73 -5.15 6.01
C THR A 81 -8.23 -4.83 7.41
N ALA A 82 -7.93 -3.57 7.66
CA ALA A 82 -7.36 -3.11 8.92
C ALA A 82 -7.97 -1.78 9.36
N TYR A 83 -7.88 -1.48 10.66
CA TYR A 83 -8.32 -0.21 11.21
C TYR A 83 -7.14 0.56 11.80
N LEU A 84 -7.03 1.84 11.42
CA LEU A 84 -6.13 2.76 12.10
C LEU A 84 -6.71 3.10 13.47
N VAL A 85 -5.83 3.45 14.41
CA VAL A 85 -6.20 4.00 15.74
C VAL A 85 -7.14 5.21 15.67
N SER A 86 -7.20 5.89 14.52
CA SER A 86 -8.14 7.00 14.27
C SER A 86 -9.54 6.55 13.82
N GLY A 87 -9.84 5.26 13.82
CA GLY A 87 -11.12 4.67 13.38
C GLY A 87 -11.32 4.66 11.86
N SER A 88 -10.25 4.84 11.07
CA SER A 88 -10.33 4.82 9.61
C SER A 88 -10.04 3.41 9.08
N LYS A 89 -10.87 2.94 8.16
CA LYS A 89 -10.72 1.63 7.51
C LYS A 89 -9.66 1.72 6.44
N VAL A 90 -8.71 0.78 6.46
CA VAL A 90 -7.66 0.62 5.47
C VAL A 90 -7.85 -0.72 4.79
N VAL A 91 -7.95 -0.70 3.47
CA VAL A 91 -8.03 -1.91 2.65
C VAL A 91 -6.77 -1.97 1.80
N ILE A 92 -6.04 -3.07 1.92
CA ILE A 92 -4.81 -3.33 1.17
C ILE A 92 -5.08 -4.54 0.27
N ASP A 93 -5.20 -4.31 -1.03
CA ASP A 93 -5.28 -5.37 -2.04
C ASP A 93 -3.89 -5.61 -2.64
N LEU A 94 -3.42 -6.85 -2.62
CA LEU A 94 -2.20 -7.29 -3.28
C LEU A 94 -2.59 -8.18 -4.46
N LYS A 95 -1.97 -7.96 -5.62
CA LYS A 95 -2.17 -8.77 -6.82
C LYS A 95 -0.83 -9.18 -7.40
N ASN A 96 -0.62 -10.48 -7.51
CA ASN A 96 0.49 -11.07 -8.23
C ASN A 96 0.34 -10.79 -9.73
N LYS A 97 1.35 -10.16 -10.33
CA LYS A 97 1.47 -9.95 -11.77
C LYS A 97 2.62 -10.83 -12.30
N PRO A 98 2.58 -11.21 -13.58
CA PRO A 98 3.70 -11.91 -14.21
C PRO A 98 5.02 -11.12 -14.07
N SER A 99 6.13 -11.83 -14.23
CA SER A 99 7.49 -11.28 -14.12
C SER A 99 7.91 -10.84 -12.71
N ASN A 100 7.39 -11.51 -11.67
CA ASN A 100 7.68 -11.20 -10.25
C ASN A 100 7.34 -9.75 -9.89
N ILE A 101 6.23 -9.24 -10.44
CA ILE A 101 5.72 -7.92 -10.12
C ILE A 101 4.53 -8.10 -9.19
N THR A 102 4.44 -7.32 -8.13
CA THR A 102 3.29 -7.31 -7.23
C THR A 102 2.68 -5.94 -7.21
N ASN A 103 1.40 -5.85 -7.56
CA ASN A 103 0.65 -4.62 -7.45
C ASN A 103 0.00 -4.55 -6.07
N VAL A 104 0.25 -3.48 -5.34
CA VAL A 104 -0.35 -3.20 -4.03
C VAL A 104 -1.23 -1.97 -4.18
N LYS A 105 -2.51 -2.12 -3.88
CA LYS A 105 -3.49 -1.06 -3.83
C LYS A 105 -3.90 -0.83 -2.39
N ILE A 106 -3.74 0.38 -1.90
CA ILE A 106 -4.11 0.80 -0.55
C ILE A 106 -5.24 1.82 -0.68
N LYS A 107 -6.36 1.54 -0.02
CA LYS A 107 -7.50 2.45 0.09
C LYS A 107 -7.69 2.83 1.55
N ILE A 108 -7.87 4.11 1.82
CA ILE A 108 -8.16 4.59 3.17
C ILE A 108 -9.50 5.31 3.12
N GLY A 109 -10.49 4.76 3.82
CA GLY A 109 -11.83 5.34 3.97
C GLY A 109 -12.14 5.64 5.43
N ARG A 110 -13.05 6.59 5.69
CA ARG A 110 -13.67 6.68 7.02
C ARG A 110 -14.86 5.73 7.07
N LEU A 111 -15.08 5.12 8.23
CA LEU A 111 -16.36 4.52 8.55
C LEU A 111 -17.43 5.63 8.49
N GLY A 112 -18.29 5.59 7.47
CA GLY A 112 -19.27 6.66 7.19
C GLY A 112 -19.01 7.49 5.92
N ASP A 113 -17.93 7.23 5.17
CA ASP A 113 -17.77 7.70 3.79
C ASP A 113 -18.65 6.81 2.89
N LYS A 114 -19.96 7.03 2.97
CA LYS A 114 -20.86 6.77 1.84
C LYS A 114 -20.53 7.83 0.80
N ASP A 115 -20.52 7.41 -0.46
CA ASP A 115 -20.34 8.20 -1.67
C ASP A 115 -20.75 9.69 -1.58
#